data_AF-A0A0C9Z3V5-F1
#
_entry.id   AF-A0A0C9Z3V5-F1
#
_cell.length_a   1.000
_cell.length_b   1.000
_cell.length_c   1.000
_cell.angle_alpha   90.00
_cell.angle_beta   90.00
_cell.angle_gamma   90.00
#
_symmetry.space_group_name_H-M   'P 1'
#
loop_
_entity.id
_entity.type
_entity.pdbx_description
1 polymer ?
#
loop_
_entity_poly.entity_id
_entity_poly.type
_entity_poly.pdbx_seq_one_letter_code
_entity_poly.pdbx_strand_id
1 'polypeptide(L)'
;MPPLDIVFEALDRCQISVAHFITMLLTHQEYEDHRFVVDLVEHSTEVFNVFLQHPASRVQFTQQSMGVVENTYLQELSYLASEDNGSHFQASSTSTEQLENFRVTTMARKMEADAPNWWRLLGTLL
;
A
#
# COMPACT_ATOMS: atom_id res chain seq x y z
N MET A 1 6.09 33.91 -7.31
CA MET A 1 5.23 32.75 -7.61
C MET A 1 5.28 32.51 -9.11
N PRO A 2 5.35 31.26 -9.59
CA PRO A 2 5.27 30.97 -11.01
C PRO A 2 3.91 31.45 -11.57
N PRO A 3 3.83 31.87 -12.84
CA PRO A 3 2.58 32.30 -13.46
C PRO A 3 1.69 31.07 -13.72
N LEU A 4 0.83 30.73 -12.75
CA LEU A 4 -0.10 29.62 -12.87
C LEU A 4 -1.24 29.89 -13.87
N ASP A 5 -1.48 31.16 -14.20
CA ASP A 5 -2.56 31.58 -15.11
C ASP A 5 -2.43 30.93 -16.50
N ILE A 6 -1.21 30.79 -17.01
CA ILE A 6 -0.96 30.13 -18.30
C ILE A 6 -1.29 28.63 -18.23
N VAL A 7 -1.00 27.99 -17.09
CA VAL A 7 -1.29 26.57 -16.88
C VAL A 7 -2.79 26.36 -16.77
N PHE A 8 -3.50 27.22 -16.03
CA PHE A 8 -4.96 27.16 -15.94
C PHE A 8 -5.62 27.40 -17.29
N GLU A 9 -5.16 28.40 -18.05
CA GLU A 9 -5.68 28.65 -19.40
C GLU A 9 -5.46 27.45 -20.33
N ALA A 10 -4.30 26.79 -20.25
CA ALA A 10 -4.04 25.59 -21.04
C ALA A 10 -4.99 24.43 -20.68
N LEU A 11 -5.20 24.19 -19.38
CA LEU A 11 -6.14 23.17 -18.89
C LEU A 11 -7.58 23.46 -19.34
N ASP A 12 -8.02 24.72 -19.23
CA ASP A 12 -9.35 25.16 -19.66
C ASP A 12 -9.55 25.00 -21.18
N ARG A 13 -8.55 25.41 -21.98
CA ARG A 13 -8.58 25.23 -23.44
C ARG A 13 -8.64 23.75 -23.84
N CYS A 14 -7.95 22.89 -23.10
CA CYS A 14 -7.98 21.45 -23.31
C CYS A 14 -9.23 20.77 -22.71
N GLN A 15 -10.04 21.48 -21.93
CA GLN A 15 -11.19 20.94 -21.18
C GLN A 15 -10.80 19.78 -20.25
N ILE A 16 -9.60 19.84 -19.66
CA ILE A 16 -9.07 18.80 -18.79
C ILE A 16 -8.99 19.35 -17.36
N SER A 17 -9.59 18.65 -16.41
CA SER A 17 -9.40 18.98 -14.99
C SER A 17 -7.99 18.60 -14.53
N VAL A 18 -7.48 19.27 -13.49
CA VAL A 18 -6.19 18.92 -12.87
C VAL A 18 -6.14 17.46 -12.44
N ALA A 19 -7.24 16.95 -11.87
CA ALA A 19 -7.34 15.55 -11.48
C ALA A 19 -7.23 14.60 -12.68
N HIS A 20 -7.95 14.90 -13.78
CA HIS A 20 -7.88 14.10 -14.99
C HIS A 20 -6.49 14.13 -15.63
N PHE A 21 -5.83 15.29 -15.65
CA PHE A 21 -4.45 15.43 -16.12
C PHE A 21 -3.48 14.55 -15.33
N ILE A 22 -3.54 14.61 -13.98
CA ILE A 22 -2.72 13.77 -13.10
C ILE A 22 -3.00 12.29 -13.33
N THR A 23 -4.27 11.90 -13.44
CA THR A 23 -4.64 10.51 -13.73
C THR A 23 -4.05 10.06 -15.06
N MET A 24 -4.21 10.82 -16.14
CA MET A 24 -3.66 10.48 -17.45
C MET A 24 -2.14 10.27 -17.41
N LEU A 25 -1.42 11.17 -16.74
CA LEU A 25 0.03 11.07 -16.59
C LEU A 25 0.44 9.78 -15.87
N LEU A 26 -0.30 9.36 -14.84
CA LEU A 26 0.04 8.19 -14.03
C LEU A 26 -0.48 6.86 -14.61
N THR A 27 -1.48 6.87 -15.49
CA THR A 27 -2.12 5.64 -15.98
C THR A 27 -1.78 5.29 -17.42
N HIS A 28 -1.41 6.25 -18.27
CA HIS A 28 -1.09 5.95 -19.67
C HIS A 28 0.39 5.63 -19.84
N GLN A 29 0.67 4.45 -20.39
CA GLN A 29 2.03 3.95 -20.60
C GLN A 29 2.89 4.86 -21.49
N GLU A 30 2.27 5.67 -22.36
CA GLU A 30 2.98 6.62 -23.22
C GLU A 30 3.74 7.72 -22.45
N TYR A 31 3.41 7.94 -21.17
CA TYR A 31 4.07 8.94 -20.31
C TYR A 31 5.01 8.33 -19.26
N GLU A 32 5.23 7.01 -19.24
CA GLU A 32 5.99 6.33 -18.16
C GLU A 32 7.36 6.97 -17.90
N ASP A 33 8.11 7.27 -18.96
CA ASP A 33 9.43 7.93 -18.89
C ASP A 33 9.37 9.47 -19.03
N HIS A 34 8.18 10.05 -19.08
CA HIS A 34 8.03 11.49 -19.21
C HIS A 34 8.51 12.19 -17.94
N ARG A 35 9.32 13.24 -18.08
CA ARG A 35 9.94 13.96 -16.94
C ARG A 35 8.96 14.35 -15.82
N PHE A 36 7.71 14.68 -16.16
CA PHE A 36 6.69 15.06 -15.17
C PHE A 36 6.08 13.86 -14.44
N VAL A 37 6.09 12.67 -15.04
CA VAL A 37 5.69 11.44 -14.34
C VAL A 37 6.76 11.05 -13.35
N VAL A 38 8.03 11.09 -13.78
CA VAL A 38 9.18 10.82 -12.89
C VAL A 38 9.16 11.76 -11.67
N ASP A 39 9.05 13.08 -11.91
CA ASP A 39 8.95 14.10 -10.86
C ASP A 39 7.75 13.86 -9.92
N LEU A 40 6.57 13.60 -10.49
CA LEU A 40 5.35 13.35 -9.70
C LEU A 40 5.44 12.07 -8.85
N VAL A 41 6.08 11.02 -9.36
CA VAL A 41 6.29 9.76 -8.63
C VAL A 41 7.33 9.95 -7.52
N GLU A 42 8.44 10.64 -7.81
CA GLU A 42 9.49 10.96 -6.84
C GLU A 42 8.94 11.78 -5.67
N HIS A 43 8.07 12.77 -5.95
CA HIS A 43 7.46 13.64 -4.94
C HIS A 43 6.07 13.19 -4.48
N SER A 44 5.63 11.96 -4.82
CA SER A 44 4.29 11.46 -4.51
C SER A 44 3.95 11.50 -3.01
N THR A 45 4.92 11.23 -2.15
CA THR A 45 4.73 11.27 -0.69
C THR A 45 4.39 12.68 -0.21
N GLU A 46 5.03 13.71 -0.76
CA GLU A 46 4.73 15.11 -0.42
C GLU A 46 3.32 15.48 -0.85
N VAL A 47 2.94 15.09 -2.07
CA VAL A 47 1.58 15.30 -2.60
C VAL A 47 0.53 14.63 -1.71
N PHE A 48 0.74 13.37 -1.33
CA PHE A 48 -0.17 12.65 -0.42
C PHE A 48 -0.26 13.30 0.96
N ASN A 49 0.86 13.78 1.50
CA ASN A 49 0.87 14.50 2.77
C ASN A 49 0.06 15.80 2.72
N VAL A 50 0.09 16.53 1.60
CA VAL A 50 -0.75 17.72 1.42
C VAL A 50 -2.24 17.34 1.40
N PHE A 51 -2.62 16.24 0.75
CA PHE A 51 -4.01 15.76 0.78
C PHE A 51 -4.48 15.35 2.18
N LEU A 52 -3.59 14.79 3.00
CA LEU A 52 -3.86 14.47 4.40
C LEU A 52 -4.06 15.73 5.27
N GLN A 53 -3.34 16.80 4.97
CA GLN A 53 -3.44 18.07 5.70
C GLN A 53 -4.63 18.92 5.26
N HIS A 54 -5.10 18.76 4.02
CA HIS A 54 -6.17 19.57 3.48
C HIS A 54 -7.55 19.17 4.06
N PRO A 55 -8.30 20.10 4.71
CA PRO A 55 -9.50 19.76 5.48
C PRO A 55 -10.59 19.04 4.68
N ALA A 56 -10.79 19.42 3.40
CA ALA A 56 -11.84 18.85 2.57
C ALA A 56 -11.53 17.43 2.08
N SER A 57 -10.25 17.05 1.99
CA SER A 57 -9.83 15.74 1.50
C SER A 57 -9.44 14.79 2.62
N ARG A 58 -9.06 15.30 3.80
CA ARG A 58 -8.52 14.49 4.90
C ARG A 58 -9.39 13.28 5.25
N VAL A 59 -10.70 13.46 5.40
CA VAL A 59 -11.60 12.37 5.78
C VAL A 59 -11.63 11.28 4.71
N GLN A 60 -11.85 11.66 3.45
CA GLN A 60 -11.91 10.72 2.34
C GLN A 60 -10.55 10.03 2.13
N PHE A 61 -9.46 10.78 2.16
CA PHE A 61 -8.11 10.26 1.95
C PHE A 61 -7.71 9.27 3.05
N THR A 62 -7.98 9.59 4.32
CA THR A 62 -7.76 8.66 5.44
C THR A 62 -8.58 7.38 5.28
N GLN A 63 -9.87 7.48 4.95
CA GLN A 63 -10.71 6.30 4.75
C GLN A 63 -10.22 5.39 3.63
N GLN A 64 -9.85 5.97 2.47
CA GLN A 64 -9.30 5.20 1.35
C GLN A 64 -7.95 4.56 1.72
N SER A 65 -7.09 5.29 2.41
CA SER A 65 -5.78 4.78 2.86
C SER A 65 -5.94 3.62 3.85
N MET A 66 -6.89 3.73 4.78
CA MET A 66 -7.22 2.63 5.72
C MET A 66 -7.69 1.39 4.98
N GLY A 67 -8.56 1.53 3.97
CA GLY A 67 -9.01 0.40 3.17
C GLY A 67 -7.86 -0.33 2.44
N VAL A 68 -6.86 0.39 1.92
CA VAL A 68 -5.67 -0.22 1.30
C VAL A 68 -4.86 -1.01 2.33
N VAL A 69 -4.64 -0.41 3.50
CA VAL A 69 -3.89 -1.03 4.59
C VAL A 69 -4.59 -2.27 5.14
N GLU A 70 -5.90 -2.19 5.39
CA GLU A 70 -6.74 -3.31 5.82
C GLU A 70 -6.71 -4.47 4.83
N ASN A 71 -6.86 -4.18 3.53
CA ASN A 71 -6.79 -5.20 2.49
C ASN A 71 -5.41 -5.87 2.44
N THR A 72 -4.33 -5.11 2.62
CA THR A 72 -2.96 -5.65 2.68
C THR A 72 -2.82 -6.63 3.85
N TYR A 73 -3.24 -6.23 5.05
CA TYR A 73 -3.21 -7.11 6.21
C TYR A 73 -4.09 -8.33 6.04
N LEU A 74 -5.29 -8.17 5.47
CA LEU A 74 -6.21 -9.28 5.22
C LEU A 74 -5.60 -10.30 4.26
N GLN A 75 -4.94 -9.86 3.19
CA GLN A 75 -4.26 -10.74 2.25
C GLN A 75 -3.12 -11.51 2.92
N GLU A 76 -2.26 -10.82 3.67
CA GLU A 76 -1.16 -11.43 4.40
C GLU A 76 -1.65 -12.43 5.46
N LEU A 77 -2.67 -12.07 6.24
CA LEU A 77 -3.29 -12.98 7.21
C LEU A 77 -3.94 -14.18 6.56
N SER A 78 -4.65 -13.98 5.45
CA SER A 78 -5.28 -15.07 4.70
C SER A 78 -4.22 -16.01 4.12
N TYR A 79 -3.10 -15.46 3.65
CA TYR A 79 -1.95 -16.24 3.22
C TYR A 79 -1.41 -17.07 4.38
N LEU A 80 -1.10 -16.47 5.53
CA LEU A 80 -0.62 -17.22 6.72
C LEU A 80 -1.59 -18.29 7.20
N ALA A 81 -2.89 -18.02 7.13
CA ALA A 81 -3.95 -18.94 7.54
C ALA A 81 -4.25 -20.05 6.51
N SER A 82 -3.70 -19.98 5.30
CA SER A 82 -3.88 -21.02 4.28
C SER A 82 -3.21 -22.34 4.69
N GLU A 83 -3.81 -23.47 4.33
CA GLU A 83 -3.28 -24.80 4.68
C GLU A 83 -1.87 -25.03 4.10
N ASP A 84 -1.61 -24.47 2.91
CA ASP A 84 -0.36 -24.59 2.17
C ASP A 84 0.84 -23.92 2.88
N ASN A 85 0.58 -22.96 3.78
CA ASN A 85 1.64 -22.24 4.49
C ASN A 85 2.05 -22.87 5.83
N GLY A 86 1.52 -24.06 6.12
CA GLY A 86 2.24 -25.09 6.88
C GLY A 86 2.53 -24.79 8.35
N SER A 87 1.89 -23.78 8.95
CA SER A 87 1.98 -23.52 10.40
C SER A 87 0.75 -24.01 11.17
N HIS A 88 -0.05 -24.89 10.55
CA HIS A 88 -1.22 -25.48 11.16
C HIS A 88 -0.83 -26.73 11.94
N PHE A 89 -0.92 -26.66 13.27
CA PHE A 89 -0.88 -27.84 14.11
C PHE A 89 -2.30 -28.39 14.23
N GLN A 90 -2.65 -29.35 13.37
CA GLN A 90 -3.85 -30.14 13.58
C GLN A 90 -3.56 -31.18 14.67
N ALA A 91 -4.27 -31.08 15.79
CA ALA A 91 -4.11 -31.99 16.93
C ALA A 91 -4.31 -33.48 16.57
N SER A 92 -5.02 -33.77 15.46
CA SER A 92 -5.30 -35.13 14.98
C SER A 92 -4.27 -35.68 13.98
N SER A 93 -3.39 -34.85 13.42
CA SER A 93 -2.46 -35.26 12.33
C SER A 93 -1.01 -34.80 12.54
N THR A 94 -0.73 -34.03 13.58
CA THR A 94 0.63 -33.62 13.95
C THR A 94 1.40 -34.82 14.54
N SER A 95 2.54 -35.15 13.95
CA SER A 95 3.44 -36.17 14.50
C SER A 95 4.22 -35.66 15.71
N THR A 96 4.62 -36.57 16.61
CA THR A 96 5.47 -36.22 17.76
C THR A 96 6.78 -35.57 17.33
N GLU A 97 7.38 -36.02 16.22
CA GLU A 97 8.60 -35.45 15.65
C GLU A 97 8.42 -33.99 15.19
N GLN A 98 7.28 -33.64 14.59
CA GLN A 98 6.98 -32.26 14.21
C GLN A 98 6.84 -31.35 15.44
N LEU A 99 6.31 -31.88 16.54
CA LEU A 99 6.18 -31.14 17.79
C LEU A 99 7.53 -30.94 18.47
N GLU A 100 8.39 -31.95 18.47
CA GLU A 100 9.75 -31.88 19.03
C GLU A 100 10.67 -30.93 18.24
N ASN A 101 10.51 -30.90 16.91
CA ASN A 101 11.26 -30.01 16.03
C ASN A 101 10.65 -28.61 15.90
N PHE A 102 9.46 -28.37 16.48
CA PHE A 102 8.82 -27.07 16.42
C PHE A 102 9.66 -26.03 17.18
N ARG A 103 9.88 -24.90 16.52
CA ARG A 103 10.52 -23.74 17.12
C ARG A 103 9.69 -22.52 16.82
N VAL A 104 9.21 -21.87 17.88
CA VAL A 104 8.48 -20.59 17.81
C VAL A 104 9.31 -19.55 17.05
N THR A 105 10.63 -19.56 17.21
CA THR A 105 11.54 -18.65 16.49
C THR A 105 11.56 -18.88 14.98
N THR A 106 11.42 -20.13 14.53
CA THR A 106 11.30 -20.47 13.10
C THR A 106 9.95 -20.02 12.54
N MET A 107 8.87 -20.23 13.30
CA MET A 107 7.53 -19.76 12.93
C MET A 107 7.47 -18.24 12.84
N ALA A 108 8.00 -17.52 13.83
CA ALA A 108 8.05 -16.07 13.85
C ALA A 108 8.78 -15.50 12.62
N ARG A 109 9.95 -16.05 12.28
CA ARG A 109 10.70 -15.65 11.06
C ARG A 109 9.91 -15.91 9.79
N LYS A 110 9.19 -17.04 9.72
CA LYS A 110 8.34 -17.36 8.58
C LYS A 110 7.18 -16.37 8.47
N MET A 111 6.50 -16.06 9.57
CA MET A 111 5.43 -15.07 9.61
C MET A 111 5.92 -13.67 9.22
N GLU A 112 7.10 -13.26 9.66
CA GLU A 112 7.72 -11.99 9.28
C GLU A 112 8.02 -11.93 7.77
N ALA A 113 8.49 -13.03 7.19
CA ALA A 113 8.79 -13.11 5.75
C ALA A 113 7.50 -13.15 4.89
N ASP A 114 6.49 -13.89 5.34
CA ASP A 114 5.26 -14.17 4.60
C ASP A 114 4.17 -13.09 4.80
N ALA A 115 4.24 -12.32 5.89
CA ALA A 115 3.29 -11.27 6.26
C ALA A 115 4.00 -10.03 6.88
N PRO A 116 4.90 -9.38 6.13
CA PRO A 116 5.77 -8.34 6.67
C PRO A 116 5.02 -7.10 7.16
N ASN A 117 3.93 -6.69 6.49
CA ASN A 117 3.20 -5.48 6.87
C ASN A 117 2.41 -5.71 8.15
N TRP A 118 1.72 -6.84 8.25
CA TRP A 118 1.01 -7.26 9.45
C TRP A 118 1.97 -7.50 10.61
N TRP A 119 3.13 -8.14 10.37
CA TRP A 119 4.15 -8.36 11.40
C TRP A 119 4.68 -7.05 11.97
N ARG A 120 4.92 -6.04 11.12
CA ARG A 120 5.30 -4.68 11.57
C ARG A 120 4.22 -4.04 12.42
N LEU A 121 2.93 -4.21 12.08
CA LEU A 121 1.83 -3.74 12.92
C LEU A 121 1.85 -4.44 14.28
N LEU A 122 2.00 -5.76 14.30
CA LEU A 122 2.06 -6.54 15.53
C LEU A 122 3.19 -6.04 16.44
N GLY A 123 4.39 -5.83 15.90
CA GLY A 123 5.53 -5.28 16.64
C GLY A 123 5.38 -3.81 17.06
N THR A 124 4.40 -3.08 16.52
CA THR A 124 4.05 -1.73 17.00
C THR A 124 3.06 -1.77 18.16
N LEU A 125 2.26 -2.85 18.25
CA LEU A 125 1.20 -3.01 19.26
C LEU A 125 1.67 -3.77 20.52
N LEU A 126 2.69 -4.62 20.40
CA LEU A 126 3.26 -5.46 21.46
C LEU A 126 4.60 -4.92 21.96
#